data_AF-A0AAW7IVE6-F1
#
_entry.id   AF-A0AAW7IVE6-F1
#
_cell.length_a   1.000
_cell.length_b   1.000
_cell.length_c   1.000
_cell.angle_alpha   90.00
_cell.angle_beta   90.00
_cell.angle_gamma   90.00
#
_symmetry.space_group_name_H-M   'P 1'
#
loop_
_entity.id
_entity.type
_entity.pdbx_description
1 polymer ?
#
loop_
_entity_poly.entity_id
_entity_poly.type
_entity_poly.pdbx_seq_one_letter_code
_entity_poly.pdbx_strand_id
1 'polypeptide(L)' 'MTLDELIKSKGFMISFVQQELGLKKWNFWNKKKDPENGFSIAELRKIAKIIGVDETAVFEAVKISSKSTQIQNDKK' A
#
# COMPACT_ATOMS: atom_id res chain seq x y z
N MET A 1 -11.19 -3.04 1.87
CA MET A 1 -9.92 -3.70 2.20
C MET A 1 -8.80 -2.73 1.86
N THR A 2 -7.96 -2.36 2.82
CA THR A 2 -6.79 -1.50 2.62
C THR A 2 -5.62 -2.28 2.04
N LEU A 3 -4.58 -1.59 1.55
CA LEU A 3 -3.36 -2.22 1.06
C LEU A 3 -2.72 -3.15 2.10
N ASP A 4 -2.74 -2.76 3.38
CA ASP A 4 -2.20 -3.57 4.47
C ASP A 4 -2.99 -4.85 4.69
N GLU A 5 -4.31 -4.76 4.65
CA GLU A 5 -5.20 -5.92 4.78
C GLU A 5 -5.03 -6.86 3.59
N LEU A 6 -4.87 -6.33 2.38
CA LEU A 6 -4.61 -7.13 1.17
C LEU A 6 -3.30 -7.92 1.30
N ILE A 7 -2.21 -7.26 1.71
CA ILE A 7 -0.91 -7.90 1.89
C ILE A 7 -1.00 -9.00 2.97
N LYS A 8 -1.62 -8.69 4.13
CA LYS A 8 -1.80 -9.65 5.23
C LYS A 8 -2.71 -10.82 4.84
N SER A 9 -3.77 -10.57 4.07
CA SER A 9 -4.70 -11.59 3.58
C SER A 9 -4.00 -12.61 2.68
N LYS A 10 -2.93 -12.22 1.99
CA LYS A 10 -2.08 -13.11 1.17
C LYS A 10 -0.97 -13.80 1.98
N GLY A 11 -0.93 -13.61 3.30
CA GLY A 11 0.05 -14.22 4.19
C GLY A 11 1.41 -13.51 4.20
N PHE A 12 1.53 -12.34 3.57
CA PHE A 12 2.78 -11.59 3.52
C PHE A 12 2.88 -10.60 4.68
N MET A 13 4.11 -10.39 5.15
CA MET A 13 4.41 -9.32 6.09
C MET A 13 4.60 -8.00 5.34
N ILE A 14 4.09 -6.91 5.90
CA ILE A 14 4.29 -5.55 5.37
C ILE A 14 5.78 -5.22 5.24
N SER A 15 6.59 -5.64 6.23
CA SER A 15 8.04 -5.46 6.22
C SER A 15 8.73 -6.22 5.09
N PHE A 16 8.20 -7.39 4.71
CA PHE A 16 8.73 -8.15 3.57
C PHE A 16 8.48 -7.41 2.25
N VAL A 17 7.24 -6.95 2.02
CA VAL A 17 6.92 -6.15 0.83
C VAL A 17 7.77 -4.87 0.77
N GLN A 18 7.98 -4.20 1.91
CA GLN A 18 8.85 -3.03 2.00
C GLN A 18 10.31 -3.35 1.64
N GLN A 19 10.85 -4.49 2.07
CA GLN A 19 12.20 -4.95 1.73
C GLN A 19 12.32 -5.28 0.25
N GLU A 20 11.36 -6.01 -0.32
CA GLU A 20 11.31 -6.36 -1.74
C GLU A 20 11.20 -5.14 -2.66
N LEU A 21 10.53 -4.07 -2.18
CA LEU A 21 10.50 -2.79 -2.89
C LEU A 21 11.82 -2.00 -2.79
N GLY A 22 12.77 -2.43 -1.95
CA GLY A 22 14.02 -1.71 -1.71
C GLY A 22 13.82 -0.36 -0.99
N LEU A 23 12.69 -0.18 -0.32
CA LEU A 23 12.33 1.08 0.32
C LEU A 23 12.82 1.10 1.78
N LYS A 24 13.35 2.26 2.20
CA LYS A 24 13.59 2.52 3.62
C LYS A 24 12.26 2.54 4.38
N LYS A 25 12.24 2.05 5.62
CA LYS A 25 11.05 2.04 6.50
C LYS A 25 10.30 3.37 6.52
N TRP A 26 11.04 4.46 6.70
CA TRP A 26 10.46 5.82 6.75
C TRP A 26 9.81 6.21 5.42
N ASN A 27 10.44 5.92 4.28
CA ASN A 27 9.89 6.23 2.97
C ASN A 27 8.60 5.44 2.71
N PHE A 28 8.61 4.14 2.98
CA PHE A 28 7.44 3.28 2.85
C PHE A 28 6.28 3.73 3.75
N TRP A 29 6.59 4.14 4.99
CA TRP A 29 5.58 4.65 5.91
C TRP A 29 4.99 5.99 5.44
N ASN A 30 5.81 6.88 4.89
CA ASN A 30 5.35 8.15 4.32
C ASN A 30 4.45 7.91 3.10
N LYS A 31 4.86 7.01 2.21
CA LYS A 31 4.03 6.58 1.07
C LYS A 31 2.71 5.96 1.50
N LYS A 32 2.68 5.24 2.63
CA LYS A 32 1.44 4.67 3.18
C LYS A 32 0.47 5.67 3.79
N LYS A 33 0.90 6.88 4.15
CA LYS A 33 -0.03 7.92 4.64
C LYS A 33 -0.98 8.36 3.53
N ASP A 34 -0.43 8.55 2.34
CA ASP A 34 -1.18 8.82 1.13
C ASP A 34 -0.78 7.79 0.07
N PRO A 35 -1.33 6.57 0.11
CA PRO A 35 -0.90 5.50 -0.78
C PRO A 35 -1.25 5.76 -2.25
N GLU A 36 -2.26 6.59 -2.52
CA GLU A 36 -2.69 6.95 -3.89
C GLU A 36 -1.68 7.86 -4.59
N ASN A 37 -1.15 8.87 -3.88
CA ASN A 37 -0.11 9.75 -4.45
C ASN A 37 1.32 9.34 -4.05
N GLY A 38 1.46 8.50 -3.03
CA GLY A 38 2.74 8.11 -2.45
C GLY A 38 3.43 6.99 -3.21
N PHE A 39 2.67 5.99 -3.69
CA PHE A 39 3.23 4.90 -4.49
C PHE A 39 3.12 5.20 -5.98
N SER A 40 4.24 5.06 -6.70
CA SER A 40 4.22 5.10 -8.16
C SER A 40 3.52 3.87 -8.73
N ILE A 41 2.93 3.98 -9.92
CA ILE A 41 2.32 2.87 -10.65
C ILE A 41 3.27 1.66 -10.70
N ALA A 42 4.56 1.87 -11.01
CA ALA A 42 5.56 0.81 -11.03
C ALA A 42 5.77 0.12 -9.66
N GLU A 43 5.68 0.85 -8.55
CA GLU A 43 5.76 0.28 -7.20
C GLU A 43 4.51 -0.55 -6.89
N LEU A 44 3.32 -0.06 -7.26
CA LEU A 44 2.07 -0.80 -7.08
C LEU A 44 2.05 -2.10 -7.88
N ARG A 45 2.56 -2.08 -9.11
CA ARG A 45 2.76 -3.30 -9.93
C ARG A 45 3.71 -4.29 -9.27
N LYS A 46 4.81 -3.80 -8.70
CA LYS A 46 5.74 -4.65 -7.94
C LYS A 46 5.05 -5.27 -6.73
N ILE A 47 4.27 -4.50 -5.98
CA ILE A 47 3.51 -5.03 -4.84
C ILE A 47 2.56 -6.14 -5.30
N ALA A 48 1.80 -5.91 -6.38
CA ALA A 48 0.90 -6.89 -6.96
C ALA A 48 1.63 -8.19 -7.33
N LYS A 49 2.80 -8.06 -7.96
CA LYS A 49 3.67 -9.19 -8.32
C LYS A 49 4.22 -9.93 -7.10
N ILE A 50 4.66 -9.21 -6.06
CA ILE A 50 5.20 -9.80 -4.83
C ILE A 50 4.14 -10.64 -4.12
N ILE A 51 2.92 -10.10 -3.99
CA ILE A 51 1.84 -10.77 -3.25
C ILE A 51 0.96 -11.68 -4.12
N GLY A 52 1.27 -11.79 -5.42
CA GLY A 52 0.59 -12.68 -6.37
C GLY A 52 -0.87 -12.32 -6.62
N VAL A 53 -1.19 -11.04 -6.81
CA VAL A 53 -2.54 -10.56 -7.09
C VAL A 53 -2.58 -9.68 -8.33
N ASP A 54 -3.79 -9.43 -8.84
CA ASP A 54 -4.01 -8.50 -9.92
C ASP A 54 -3.67 -7.06 -9.50
N GLU A 55 -3.10 -6.30 -10.44
CA GLU A 55 -2.71 -4.90 -10.20
C GLU A 55 -3.93 -4.07 -9.77
N THR A 56 -5.11 -4.31 -10.37
CA THR A 56 -6.36 -3.61 -10.08
C THR A 56 -6.75 -3.75 -8.60
N ALA A 57 -6.58 -4.95 -8.02
CA ALA A 57 -6.87 -5.18 -6.62
C ALA A 57 -5.96 -4.34 -5.70
N VAL A 58 -4.70 -4.14 -6.10
CA VAL A 58 -3.76 -3.27 -5.38
C VAL A 58 -4.17 -1.80 -5.52
N PHE A 59 -4.51 -1.34 -6.73
CA PHE A 59 -4.98 0.03 -6.97
C PHE A 59 -6.25 0.36 -6.17
N GLU A 60 -7.22 -0.55 -6.13
CA GLU A 60 -8.44 -0.38 -5.34
C GLU A 60 -8.14 -0.34 -3.84
N ALA A 61 -7.27 -1.23 -3.35
CA ALA A 61 -6.89 -1.27 -1.95
C ALA A 61 -6.14 -0.01 -1.50
N VAL A 62 -5.31 0.55 -2.39
CA VAL A 62 -4.64 1.84 -2.21
C VAL A 62 -5.65 2.98 -2.14
N LYS A 63 -6.59 3.06 -3.09
CA LYS A 63 -7.63 4.10 -3.13
C LYS A 63 -8.52 4.10 -1.88
N ILE A 64 -8.85 2.91 -1.36
CA ILE A 64 -9.60 2.76 -0.11
C ILE A 64 -8.75 3.25 1.07
N SER A 65 -7.47 2.88 1.11
CA SER A 65 -6.55 3.29 2.17
C SER A 65 -6.35 4.82 2.22
N SER A 66 -6.31 5.51 1.08
CA SER A 66 -6.24 6.98 1.02
C SER A 66 -7.48 7.66 1.57
N LYS A 67 -8.68 7.14 1.24
CA LYS A 67 -9.95 7.66 1.77
C LYS A 67 -10.06 7.51 3.29
N SER A 68 -9.53 6.42 3.84
CA SER A 68 -9.50 6.22 5.30
C SER A 68 -8.57 7.22 6.02
N THR A 69 -7.47 7.65 5.40
CA THR A 69 -6.60 8.72 5.95
C THR A 69 -7.29 10.09 5.91
N GLN A 70 -8.07 10.36 4.86
CA GLN A 70 -8.74 11.65 4.70
C GLN A 70 -9.82 11.90 5.76
N ILE A 71 -10.55 10.86 6.18
CA ILE A 71 -11.60 10.98 7.23
C ILE A 71 -11.00 11.28 8.62
N GLN A 72 -9.74 10.92 8.88
CA GLN A 72 -9.08 11.23 10.17
C GLN A 72 -8.55 12.67 10.26
N ASN A 73 -8.29 13.33 9.13
CA ASN A 73 -7.80 14.72 9.12
C ASN A 73 -8.92 15.77 9.16
N ASP A 74 -10.16 15.42 8.84
CA ASP A 74 -11.30 16.36 8.85
C ASP A 74 -11.97 16.51 10.24
N LYS A 75 -11.49 15.77 11.26
CA LYS A 75 -11.98 15.82 12.64
C LYS A 75 -11.03 16.48 13.63
N LYS A 76 -10.09 17.31 13.18
CA LYS A 76 -9.12 17.97 14.06
C LYS A 76 -9.30 19.47 14.13
#